data_AF-A0A520RZW4-F1
#
_entry.id   AF-A0A520RZW4-F1
#
_cell.length_a   1.000
_cell.length_b   1.000
_cell.length_c   1.000
_cell.angle_alpha   90.00
_cell.angle_beta   90.00
_cell.angle_gamma   90.00
#
_symmetry.space_group_name_H-M   'P 1'
#
loop_
_entity.id
_entity.type
_entity.pdbx_description
1 polymer ?
#
loop_
_entity_poly.entity_id
_entity_poly.type
_entity_poly.pdbx_seq_one_letter_code
_entity_poly.pdbx_strand_id
1 'polypeptide(L)'
;MTINLKNLELAAKAAIQTWAMREEEISEQTRTIARITETFLQSWLGYWMLARSNPRSLRAPLAEYLNDKVRPVLIDSVTSDLPSQIPILANMLHEAGATRGIQTSLVSKFAFCLRPEMIVPYDQHAKRALKIAYETQITDHDYETYYGLFSRLKDSVSEELDASGIPKRLEEYWAPKMSKKLFHARTADKFLMLLGGFSADTMQRDLKKFFQ
;
A
#
# COMPACT_ATOMS: atom_id res chain seq x y z
N MET A 1 -4.73 7.04 21.75
CA MET A 1 -3.80 7.77 20.86
C MET A 1 -4.47 9.06 20.42
N THR A 2 -3.91 10.22 20.72
CA THR A 2 -4.49 11.51 20.28
C THR A 2 -4.11 11.75 18.82
N ILE A 3 -5.10 11.94 17.95
CA ILE A 3 -4.87 12.21 16.53
C ILE A 3 -4.48 13.68 16.37
N ASN A 4 -3.30 13.93 15.78
CA ASN A 4 -2.84 15.28 15.46
C ASN A 4 -3.45 15.71 14.12
N LEU A 5 -4.36 16.69 14.14
CA LEU A 5 -5.06 17.19 12.95
C LEU A 5 -4.13 17.71 11.86
N LYS A 6 -2.98 18.30 12.20
CA LYS A 6 -1.99 18.74 11.19
C LYS A 6 -1.39 17.55 10.45
N ASN A 7 -1.05 16.49 11.17
CA ASN A 7 -0.53 15.26 10.56
C ASN A 7 -1.61 14.54 9.75
N LEU A 8 -2.87 14.59 10.20
CA LEU A 8 -3.99 14.00 9.48
C LEU A 8 -4.24 14.70 8.14
N GLU A 9 -4.24 16.03 8.11
CA GLU A 9 -4.37 16.79 6.86
C GLU A 9 -3.17 16.58 5.94
N LEU A 10 -1.95 16.54 6.50
CA LEU A 10 -0.74 16.23 5.75
C LEU A 10 -0.82 14.84 5.10
N ALA A 11 -1.25 13.83 5.85
CA ALA A 11 -1.45 12.47 5.36
C ALA A 11 -2.52 12.39 4.27
N ALA A 12 -3.63 13.13 4.43
CA ALA A 12 -4.70 13.19 3.44
C ALA A 12 -4.22 13.79 2.10
N LYS A 13 -3.50 14.91 2.15
CA LYS A 13 -2.88 15.49 0.95
C LYS A 13 -1.88 14.53 0.30
N ALA A 14 -1.07 13.85 1.11
CA ALA A 14 -0.09 12.88 0.62
C ALA A 14 -0.76 11.67 -0.04
N ALA A 15 -1.88 11.20 0.50
CA ALA A 15 -2.68 10.13 -0.09
C ALA A 15 -3.17 10.50 -1.49
N ILE A 16 -3.73 11.70 -1.65
CA ILE A 16 -4.22 12.23 -2.93
C ILE A 16 -3.07 12.33 -3.94
N GLN A 17 -1.99 13.01 -3.57
CA GLN A 17 -0.86 13.21 -4.47
C GLN A 17 -0.24 11.87 -4.91
N THR A 18 0.02 10.97 -3.96
CA THR A 18 0.68 9.69 -4.26
C THR A 18 -0.16 8.89 -5.26
N TRP A 19 -1.48 8.88 -5.07
CA TRP A 19 -2.40 8.21 -5.96
C TRP A 19 -2.44 8.86 -7.35
N ALA A 20 -2.79 10.15 -7.41
CA ALA A 20 -2.99 10.88 -8.66
C ALA A 20 -1.72 10.99 -9.52
N MET A 21 -0.55 11.03 -8.90
CA MET A 21 0.72 11.14 -9.64
C MET A 21 1.19 9.81 -10.22
N ARG A 22 0.90 8.67 -9.57
CA ARG A 22 1.49 7.40 -10.00
C ARG A 22 0.77 6.12 -9.59
N GLU A 23 0.20 6.01 -8.38
CA GLU A 23 -0.44 4.74 -7.98
C GLU A 23 -1.67 4.43 -8.83
N GLU A 24 -2.43 5.45 -9.26
CA GLU A 24 -3.59 5.27 -10.16
C GLU A 24 -3.17 4.59 -11.46
N GLU A 25 -2.20 5.17 -12.17
CA GLU A 25 -1.68 4.65 -13.44
C GLU A 25 -1.10 3.23 -13.27
N ILE A 26 -0.28 3.01 -12.24
CA ILE A 26 0.31 1.69 -12.01
C ILE A 26 -0.77 0.67 -11.64
N SER A 27 -1.74 1.05 -10.83
CA SER A 27 -2.86 0.20 -10.41
C SER A 27 -3.73 -0.17 -11.61
N GLU A 28 -4.05 0.79 -12.47
CA GLU A 28 -4.77 0.54 -13.72
C GLU A 28 -3.99 -0.38 -14.65
N GLN A 29 -2.72 -0.09 -14.93
CA GLN A 29 -1.86 -0.95 -15.76
C GLN A 29 -1.77 -2.38 -15.19
N THR A 30 -1.63 -2.52 -13.86
CA THR A 30 -1.57 -3.85 -13.22
C THR A 30 -2.86 -4.64 -13.45
N ARG A 31 -4.02 -3.96 -13.46
CA ARG A 31 -5.34 -4.59 -13.70
C ARG A 31 -5.59 -4.89 -15.18
N THR A 32 -5.15 -4.05 -16.10
CA THR A 32 -5.54 -4.11 -17.51
C THR A 32 -4.51 -4.75 -18.43
N ILE A 33 -3.23 -4.78 -18.05
CA ILE A 33 -2.19 -5.39 -18.87
C ILE A 33 -2.51 -6.88 -19.09
N ALA A 34 -2.40 -7.35 -20.33
CA ALA A 34 -2.67 -8.75 -20.67
C ALA A 34 -1.69 -9.70 -19.97
N ARG A 35 -0.41 -9.30 -19.88
CA ARG A 35 0.66 -10.07 -19.24
C ARG A 35 1.67 -9.14 -18.59
N ILE A 36 2.06 -9.45 -17.36
CA ILE A 36 3.15 -8.80 -16.64
C ILE A 36 4.45 -9.13 -17.34
N THR A 37 5.16 -8.10 -17.82
CA THR A 37 6.44 -8.22 -18.52
C THR A 37 7.60 -7.75 -17.65
N GLU A 38 8.84 -8.07 -18.04
CA GLU A 38 10.03 -7.53 -17.37
C GLU A 38 10.09 -6.00 -17.42
N THR A 39 9.69 -5.39 -18.54
CA THR A 39 9.65 -3.93 -18.71
C THR A 39 8.68 -3.29 -17.73
N PHE A 40 7.47 -3.86 -17.61
CA PHE A 40 6.50 -3.42 -16.62
C PHE A 40 7.07 -3.60 -15.20
N LEU A 41 7.63 -4.77 -14.88
CA LEU A 41 8.23 -5.04 -13.57
C LEU A 41 9.37 -4.09 -13.23
N GLN A 42 10.19 -3.68 -14.19
CA GLN A 42 11.25 -2.71 -13.94
C GLN A 42 10.69 -1.39 -13.41
N SER A 43 9.66 -0.85 -14.07
CA SER A 43 9.01 0.39 -13.66
C SER A 43 8.28 0.22 -12.33
N TRP A 44 7.53 -0.87 -12.20
CA TRP A 44 6.76 -1.21 -11.01
C TRP A 44 7.65 -1.40 -9.76
N LEU A 45 8.70 -2.21 -9.86
CA LEU A 45 9.67 -2.43 -8.77
C LEU A 45 10.46 -1.17 -8.43
N GLY A 46 10.73 -0.32 -9.43
CA GLY A 46 11.38 0.98 -9.23
C GLY A 46 10.52 1.90 -8.36
N TYR A 47 9.25 2.04 -8.72
CA TYR A 47 8.28 2.87 -7.97
C TYR A 47 8.16 2.42 -6.51
N TRP A 48 8.01 1.12 -6.28
CA TRP A 48 7.82 0.55 -4.94
C TRP A 48 9.11 0.38 -4.13
N MET A 49 10.25 0.83 -4.68
CA MET A 49 11.59 0.67 -4.10
C MET A 49 12.01 -0.78 -3.84
N LEU A 50 11.52 -1.71 -4.66
CA LEU A 50 11.76 -3.16 -4.57
C LEU A 50 12.83 -3.67 -5.54
N ALA A 51 13.36 -2.81 -6.42
CA ALA A 51 14.30 -3.20 -7.46
C ALA A 51 15.62 -3.80 -6.93
N ARG A 52 16.10 -3.38 -5.75
CA ARG A 52 17.32 -3.92 -5.13
C ARG A 52 17.14 -5.36 -4.66
N SER A 53 15.97 -5.69 -4.12
CA SER A 53 15.64 -7.03 -3.63
C SER A 53 15.23 -7.97 -4.76
N ASN A 54 14.92 -7.43 -5.94
CA ASN A 54 14.47 -8.16 -7.13
C ASN A 54 15.35 -7.79 -8.35
N PRO A 55 16.60 -8.30 -8.38
CA PRO A 55 17.57 -8.01 -9.44
C PRO A 55 17.06 -8.49 -10.81
N ARG A 56 17.68 -7.98 -11.89
CA ARG A 56 17.30 -8.33 -13.28
C ARG A 56 17.19 -9.84 -13.53
N SER A 57 18.12 -10.62 -12.98
CA SER A 57 18.12 -12.09 -13.14
C SER A 57 16.89 -12.80 -12.58
N LEU A 58 16.13 -12.16 -11.69
CA LEU A 58 14.90 -12.74 -11.10
C LEU A 58 13.62 -12.17 -11.72
N ARG A 59 13.69 -11.20 -12.65
CA ARG A 59 12.48 -10.53 -13.14
C ARG A 59 11.66 -11.39 -14.08
N ALA A 60 12.29 -12.18 -14.95
CA ALA A 60 11.60 -13.14 -15.80
C ALA A 60 10.80 -14.18 -14.98
N PRO A 61 11.42 -14.94 -14.05
CA PRO A 61 10.66 -15.90 -13.24
C PRO A 61 9.63 -15.22 -12.34
N LEU A 62 9.93 -14.03 -11.78
CA LEU A 62 8.94 -13.26 -11.04
C LEU A 62 7.73 -12.88 -11.89
N ALA A 63 7.93 -12.43 -13.13
CA ALA A 63 6.84 -12.09 -14.04
C ALA A 63 5.96 -13.31 -14.34
N GLU A 64 6.57 -14.47 -14.59
CA GLU A 64 5.85 -15.73 -14.82
C GLU A 64 4.96 -16.09 -13.63
N TYR A 65 5.51 -16.18 -12.42
CA TYR A 65 4.71 -16.49 -11.23
C TYR A 65 3.67 -15.43 -10.90
N LEU A 66 3.96 -14.15 -11.17
CA LEU A 66 2.97 -13.10 -10.99
C LEU A 66 1.77 -13.27 -11.93
N ASN A 67 2.00 -13.67 -13.18
CA ASN A 67 0.91 -13.94 -14.13
C ASN A 67 0.15 -15.22 -13.81
N ASP A 68 0.87 -16.29 -13.51
CA ASP A 68 0.30 -17.64 -13.57
C ASP A 68 -0.21 -18.12 -12.21
N LYS A 69 0.23 -17.49 -11.10
CA LYS A 69 -0.12 -17.88 -9.73
C LYS A 69 -0.64 -16.72 -8.89
N VAL A 70 0.10 -15.62 -8.78
CA VAL A 70 -0.22 -14.55 -7.82
C VAL A 70 -1.43 -13.73 -8.27
N ARG A 71 -1.41 -13.18 -9.49
CA ARG A 71 -2.51 -12.34 -9.99
C ARG A 71 -3.85 -13.08 -10.04
N PRO A 72 -3.96 -14.32 -10.54
CA PRO A 72 -5.22 -15.07 -10.54
C PRO A 72 -5.78 -15.23 -9.12
N VAL A 73 -4.97 -15.69 -8.17
CA VAL A 73 -5.42 -15.87 -6.77
C VAL A 73 -5.93 -14.56 -6.18
N LEU A 74 -5.24 -13.44 -6.39
CA LEU A 74 -5.66 -12.14 -5.83
C LEU A 74 -6.91 -11.55 -6.49
N ILE A 75 -7.17 -11.88 -7.76
CA ILE A 75 -8.40 -11.48 -8.45
C ILE A 75 -9.57 -12.31 -7.96
N ASP A 76 -9.39 -13.63 -7.89
CA ASP A 76 -10.46 -14.59 -7.60
C ASP A 76 -10.78 -14.70 -6.10
N SER A 77 -9.86 -14.25 -5.23
CA SER A 77 -10.08 -14.26 -3.78
C SER A 77 -11.23 -13.33 -3.38
N VAL A 78 -12.09 -13.87 -2.51
CA VAL A 78 -13.04 -13.05 -1.75
C VAL A 78 -12.28 -12.08 -0.84
N THR A 79 -12.86 -10.91 -0.60
CA THR A 79 -12.17 -9.82 0.10
C THR A 79 -11.67 -10.21 1.49
N SER A 80 -12.42 -11.02 2.24
CA SER A 80 -12.06 -11.48 3.59
C SER A 80 -10.77 -12.29 3.62
N ASP A 81 -10.45 -12.99 2.54
CA ASP A 81 -9.38 -13.98 2.51
C ASP A 81 -8.07 -13.34 2.04
N LEU A 82 -8.15 -12.18 1.35
CA LEU A 82 -6.99 -11.49 0.77
C LEU A 82 -5.82 -11.33 1.76
N PRO A 83 -6.01 -10.92 3.04
CA PRO A 83 -4.89 -10.76 3.96
C PRO A 83 -4.13 -12.07 4.22
N SER A 84 -4.84 -13.20 4.35
CA SER A 84 -4.25 -14.52 4.56
C SER A 84 -3.51 -15.04 3.32
N GLN A 85 -3.93 -14.63 2.11
CA GLN A 85 -3.28 -15.02 0.86
C GLN A 85 -1.91 -14.35 0.66
N ILE A 86 -1.71 -13.13 1.16
CA ILE A 86 -0.45 -12.40 0.99
C ILE A 86 0.78 -13.18 1.48
N PRO A 87 0.85 -13.68 2.72
CA PRO A 87 2.00 -14.44 3.20
C PRO A 87 2.16 -15.78 2.46
N ILE A 88 1.07 -16.45 2.11
CA ILE A 88 1.08 -17.71 1.35
C ILE A 88 1.75 -17.49 -0.02
N LEU A 89 1.30 -16.49 -0.76
CA LEU A 89 1.84 -16.14 -2.08
C LEU A 89 3.29 -15.64 -1.98
N ALA A 90 3.64 -14.92 -0.92
CA ALA A 90 5.02 -14.48 -0.68
C ALA A 90 5.98 -15.65 -0.41
N ASN A 91 5.51 -16.67 0.32
CA ASN A 91 6.27 -17.90 0.55
C ASN A 91 6.39 -18.73 -0.73
N MET A 92 5.30 -18.86 -1.49
CA MET A 92 5.30 -19.55 -2.80
C MET A 92 6.33 -18.96 -3.78
N LEU A 93 6.38 -17.62 -3.90
CA LEU A 93 7.38 -16.96 -4.75
C LEU A 93 8.82 -17.25 -4.30
N HIS A 94 9.04 -17.35 -2.99
CA HIS A 94 10.35 -17.67 -2.45
C HIS A 94 10.75 -19.12 -2.72
N GLU A 95 9.86 -20.08 -2.45
CA GLU A 95 10.08 -21.51 -2.68
C GLU A 95 10.33 -21.81 -4.17
N ALA A 96 9.67 -21.06 -5.06
CA ALA A 96 9.89 -21.11 -6.49
C ALA A 96 11.22 -20.49 -6.98
N GLY A 97 11.99 -19.86 -6.09
CA GLY A 97 13.21 -19.12 -6.47
C GLY A 97 12.94 -17.83 -7.27
N ALA A 98 11.68 -17.36 -7.34
CA ALA A 98 11.33 -16.12 -8.04
C ALA A 98 11.73 -14.86 -7.25
N THR A 99 12.01 -15.00 -5.95
CA THR A 99 12.50 -13.92 -5.07
C THR A 99 13.67 -14.41 -4.18
N ARG A 100 14.55 -13.48 -3.75
CA ARG A 100 15.71 -13.77 -2.87
C ARG A 100 15.35 -14.17 -1.41
N GLY A 101 14.07 -14.25 -1.10
CA GLY A 101 13.52 -14.45 0.25
C GLY A 101 12.01 -14.24 0.24
N ILE A 102 11.36 -14.42 1.39
CA ILE A 102 9.93 -14.14 1.54
C ILE A 102 9.70 -12.62 1.41
N GLN A 103 8.92 -12.20 0.42
CA GLN A 103 8.69 -10.77 0.13
C GLN A 103 7.23 -10.37 0.28
N THR A 104 6.72 -10.38 1.52
CA THR A 104 5.37 -9.92 1.88
C THR A 104 5.09 -8.48 1.42
N SER A 105 6.09 -7.59 1.47
CA SER A 105 5.95 -6.21 0.95
C SER A 105 5.71 -6.18 -0.56
N LEU A 106 6.37 -7.05 -1.33
CA LEU A 106 6.14 -7.15 -2.78
C LEU A 106 4.72 -7.60 -3.07
N VAL A 107 4.27 -8.70 -2.44
CA VAL A 107 2.95 -9.27 -2.71
C VAL A 107 1.83 -8.34 -2.24
N SER A 108 1.95 -7.72 -1.06
CA SER A 108 0.94 -6.75 -0.59
C SER A 108 0.82 -5.51 -1.46
N LYS A 109 1.94 -4.98 -1.99
CA LYS A 109 1.92 -3.85 -2.94
C LYS A 109 1.31 -4.25 -4.27
N PHE A 110 1.60 -5.47 -4.74
CA PHE A 110 1.02 -5.99 -5.97
C PHE A 110 -0.49 -6.20 -5.84
N ALA A 111 -0.92 -6.79 -4.72
CA ALA A 111 -2.32 -6.92 -4.35
C ALA A 111 -3.01 -5.56 -4.20
N PHE A 112 -2.35 -4.56 -3.62
CA PHE A 112 -2.86 -3.17 -3.54
C PHE A 112 -3.10 -2.59 -4.94
N CYS A 113 -2.20 -2.78 -5.89
CA CYS A 113 -2.42 -2.34 -7.27
C CYS A 113 -3.63 -3.04 -7.91
N LEU A 114 -3.94 -4.28 -7.57
CA LEU A 114 -5.12 -4.99 -8.08
C LEU A 114 -6.42 -4.59 -7.37
N ARG A 115 -6.39 -4.42 -6.04
CA ARG A 115 -7.56 -4.24 -5.17
C ARG A 115 -7.37 -3.07 -4.18
N PRO A 116 -7.17 -1.83 -4.66
CA PRO A 116 -6.67 -0.71 -3.84
C PRO A 116 -7.60 -0.31 -2.68
N GLU A 117 -8.90 -0.61 -2.78
CA GLU A 117 -9.87 -0.34 -1.72
C GLU A 117 -9.93 -1.41 -0.62
N MET A 118 -9.32 -2.58 -0.84
CA MET A 118 -9.51 -3.77 -0.01
C MET A 118 -8.26 -4.13 0.79
N ILE A 119 -7.08 -3.83 0.25
CA ILE A 119 -5.79 -4.23 0.80
C ILE A 119 -4.88 -3.01 0.89
N VAL A 120 -3.91 -3.01 1.80
CA VAL A 120 -2.99 -1.89 2.00
C VAL A 120 -1.53 -2.36 1.86
N PRO A 121 -0.61 -1.57 1.31
CA PRO A 121 0.80 -1.95 1.27
C PRO A 121 1.35 -2.31 2.66
N TYR A 122 2.22 -3.34 2.71
CA TYR A 122 3.00 -3.64 3.91
C TYR A 122 4.25 -2.74 3.94
N ASP A 123 4.23 -1.76 4.84
CA ASP A 123 5.27 -0.75 5.00
C ASP A 123 5.93 -0.82 6.39
N GLN A 124 7.23 -0.57 6.45
CA GLN A 124 7.99 -0.70 7.70
C GLN A 124 7.66 0.41 8.71
N HIS A 125 7.40 1.64 8.27
CA HIS A 125 6.98 2.72 9.16
C HIS A 125 5.58 2.45 9.69
N ALA A 126 4.65 2.05 8.82
CA ALA A 126 3.30 1.68 9.26
C ALA A 126 3.33 0.50 10.24
N LYS A 127 4.13 -0.54 9.97
CA LYS A 127 4.33 -1.68 10.90
C LYS A 127 4.85 -1.19 12.25
N ARG A 128 5.85 -0.30 12.26
CA ARG A 128 6.40 0.27 13.50
C ARG A 128 5.34 1.05 14.29
N ALA A 129 4.54 1.88 13.61
CA ALA A 129 3.46 2.63 14.24
C ALA A 129 2.43 1.70 14.89
N LEU A 130 2.00 0.64 14.19
CA LEU A 130 1.05 -0.34 14.72
C LEU A 130 1.60 -1.09 15.93
N LYS A 131 2.88 -1.48 15.93
CA LYS A 131 3.54 -2.09 17.10
C LYS A 131 3.49 -1.18 18.32
N ILE A 132 3.75 0.12 18.14
CA ILE A 132 3.72 1.11 19.21
C ILE A 132 2.29 1.35 19.69
N ALA A 133 1.34 1.54 18.76
CA ALA A 133 -0.04 1.90 19.09
C ALA A 133 -0.81 0.80 19.82
N TYR A 134 -0.50 -0.46 19.55
CA TYR A 134 -1.19 -1.62 20.12
C TYR A 134 -0.32 -2.44 21.08
N GLU A 135 0.88 -1.95 21.43
CA GLU A 135 1.82 -2.62 22.34
C GLU A 135 2.03 -4.11 22.02
N THR A 136 2.06 -4.43 20.73
CA THR A 136 2.06 -5.81 20.22
C THR A 136 3.22 -6.09 19.29
N GLN A 137 3.61 -7.36 19.21
CA GLN A 137 4.59 -7.83 18.24
C GLN A 137 3.89 -8.25 16.96
N ILE A 138 4.20 -7.54 15.86
CA ILE A 138 3.95 -8.02 14.51
C ILE A 138 5.21 -8.76 14.06
N THR A 139 5.12 -10.08 13.92
CA THR A 139 6.21 -10.92 13.42
C THR A 139 6.56 -10.54 11.98
N ASP A 140 7.73 -10.96 11.50
CA ASP A 140 8.08 -10.73 10.11
C ASP A 140 7.20 -11.58 9.20
N HIS A 141 6.82 -10.99 8.06
CA HIS A 141 5.94 -11.60 7.06
C HIS A 141 4.49 -11.85 7.46
N ASP A 142 4.11 -11.61 8.72
CA ASP A 142 2.72 -11.67 9.19
C ASP A 142 1.92 -10.44 8.71
N TYR A 143 1.36 -10.59 7.51
CA TYR A 143 0.50 -9.58 6.92
C TYR A 143 -0.90 -9.59 7.54
N GLU A 144 -1.38 -10.73 8.02
CA GLU A 144 -2.75 -10.86 8.54
C GLU A 144 -2.90 -10.06 9.84
N THR A 145 -1.99 -10.23 10.79
CA THR A 145 -1.96 -9.41 12.02
C THR A 145 -1.76 -7.94 11.68
N TYR A 146 -0.86 -7.62 10.74
CA TYR A 146 -0.65 -6.24 10.29
C TYR A 146 -1.95 -5.62 9.73
N TYR A 147 -2.66 -6.32 8.86
CA TYR A 147 -3.89 -5.86 8.24
C TYR A 147 -5.02 -5.72 9.26
N GLY A 148 -5.15 -6.66 10.20
CA GLY A 148 -6.14 -6.58 11.27
C GLY A 148 -5.95 -5.35 12.15
N LEU A 149 -4.70 -5.07 12.55
CA LEU A 149 -4.36 -3.87 13.33
C LEU A 149 -4.54 -2.58 12.51
N PHE A 150 -4.12 -2.60 11.24
CA PHE A 150 -4.37 -1.49 10.32
C PHE A 150 -5.86 -1.18 10.20
N SER A 151 -6.71 -2.19 10.04
CA SER A 151 -8.15 -2.02 9.84
C SER A 151 -8.79 -1.35 11.05
N ARG A 152 -8.44 -1.80 12.27
CA ARG A 152 -8.89 -1.18 13.52
C ARG A 152 -8.50 0.30 13.61
N LEU A 153 -7.25 0.62 13.26
CA LEU A 153 -6.77 2.00 13.32
C LEU A 153 -7.38 2.87 12.21
N LYS A 154 -7.56 2.32 11.01
CA LYS A 154 -8.20 2.99 9.87
C LYS A 154 -9.60 3.46 10.25
N ASP A 155 -10.35 2.67 11.02
CA ASP A 155 -11.70 3.06 11.44
C ASP A 155 -11.66 4.29 12.35
N SER A 156 -10.80 4.31 13.38
CA SER A 156 -10.61 5.50 14.23
C SER A 156 -10.09 6.72 13.47
N VAL A 157 -9.15 6.52 12.54
CA VAL A 157 -8.64 7.61 11.69
C VAL A 157 -9.74 8.12 10.75
N SER A 158 -10.60 7.25 10.24
CA SER A 158 -11.70 7.63 9.34
C SER A 158 -12.75 8.47 10.07
N GLU A 159 -13.10 8.09 11.29
CA GLU A 159 -14.02 8.85 12.14
C GLU A 159 -13.51 10.28 12.40
N GLU A 160 -12.24 10.40 12.80
CA GLU A 160 -11.62 11.70 13.03
C GLU A 160 -11.48 12.50 11.72
N LEU A 161 -11.13 11.83 10.63
CA LEU A 161 -11.01 12.45 9.31
C LEU A 161 -12.36 13.05 8.88
N ASP A 162 -13.46 12.31 9.01
CA ASP A 162 -14.80 12.81 8.71
C ASP A 162 -15.20 13.98 9.64
N ALA A 163 -14.95 13.85 10.95
CA ALA A 163 -15.28 14.89 11.94
C ALA A 163 -14.50 16.20 11.72
N SER A 164 -13.27 16.13 11.22
CA SER A 164 -12.39 17.29 10.99
C SER A 164 -12.81 18.18 9.81
N GLY A 165 -13.72 17.71 8.95
CA GLY A 165 -14.09 18.36 7.69
C GLY A 165 -13.01 18.35 6.60
N ILE A 166 -11.87 17.67 6.81
CA ILE A 166 -10.80 17.51 5.80
C ILE A 166 -11.34 16.92 4.49
N PRO A 167 -12.14 15.84 4.48
CA PRO A 167 -12.67 15.26 3.24
C PRO A 167 -13.41 16.29 2.38
N LYS A 168 -14.24 17.14 3.00
CA LYS A 168 -14.99 18.18 2.30
C LYS A 168 -14.07 19.28 1.76
N ARG A 169 -13.07 19.71 2.53
CA ARG A 169 -12.09 20.72 2.08
C ARG A 169 -11.22 20.25 0.92
N LEU A 170 -10.96 18.95 0.84
CA LEU A 170 -10.11 18.36 -0.20
C LEU A 170 -10.90 17.68 -1.32
N GLU A 171 -12.24 17.80 -1.32
CA GLU A 171 -13.14 17.07 -2.21
C GLU A 171 -12.82 17.29 -3.69
N GLU A 172 -12.51 18.53 -4.07
CA GLU A 172 -12.13 18.89 -5.44
C GLU A 172 -10.86 18.15 -5.94
N TYR A 173 -9.98 17.71 -5.03
CA TYR A 173 -8.75 17.02 -5.37
C TYR A 173 -8.89 15.49 -5.36
N TRP A 174 -9.60 14.94 -4.37
CA TRP A 174 -9.67 13.48 -4.22
C TRP A 174 -10.83 12.85 -4.98
N ALA A 175 -12.01 13.47 -5.00
CA ALA A 175 -13.22 12.86 -5.56
C ALA A 175 -13.11 12.53 -7.07
N PRO A 176 -12.42 13.33 -7.90
CA PRO A 176 -12.21 12.98 -9.30
C PRO A 176 -11.25 11.81 -9.54
N LYS A 177 -10.48 11.39 -8.54
CA LYS A 177 -9.34 10.47 -8.69
C LYS A 177 -9.47 9.17 -7.90
N MET A 178 -10.26 9.17 -6.83
CA MET A 178 -10.39 8.02 -5.94
C MET A 178 -11.75 8.01 -5.26
N SER A 179 -12.23 6.83 -4.88
CA SER A 179 -13.41 6.71 -4.03
C SER A 179 -13.12 7.24 -2.62
N LYS A 180 -14.19 7.63 -1.89
CA LYS A 180 -14.07 8.01 -0.48
C LYS A 180 -13.41 6.89 0.35
N LYS A 181 -13.75 5.64 0.05
CA LYS A 181 -13.18 4.46 0.72
C LYS A 181 -11.67 4.37 0.52
N LEU A 182 -11.19 4.54 -0.72
CA LEU A 182 -9.77 4.55 -1.03
C LEU A 182 -9.06 5.74 -0.37
N PHE A 183 -9.67 6.92 -0.43
CA PHE A 183 -9.15 8.13 0.22
C PHE A 183 -8.91 7.90 1.72
N HIS A 184 -9.88 7.31 2.42
CA HIS A 184 -9.74 6.99 3.85
C HIS A 184 -8.63 5.98 4.11
N ALA A 185 -8.60 4.88 3.36
CA ALA A 185 -7.58 3.84 3.51
C ALA A 185 -6.16 4.37 3.26
N ARG A 186 -5.95 5.15 2.19
CA ARG A 186 -4.64 5.76 1.91
C ARG A 186 -4.27 6.84 2.91
N THR A 187 -5.23 7.63 3.39
CA THR A 187 -4.97 8.62 4.44
C THR A 187 -4.50 7.95 5.72
N ALA A 188 -5.17 6.86 6.13
CA ALA A 188 -4.75 6.08 7.30
C ALA A 188 -3.35 5.47 7.13
N ASP A 189 -3.01 4.96 5.94
CA ASP A 189 -1.66 4.45 5.64
C ASP A 189 -0.59 5.55 5.76
N LYS A 190 -0.80 6.71 5.14
CA LYS A 190 0.14 7.84 5.23
C LYS A 190 0.25 8.39 6.66
N PHE A 191 -0.85 8.41 7.39
CA PHE A 191 -0.86 8.82 8.79
C PHE A 191 -0.04 7.85 9.66
N LEU A 192 -0.19 6.54 9.45
CA LEU A 192 0.62 5.52 10.10
C LEU A 192 2.11 5.67 9.77
N MET A 193 2.47 6.01 8.53
CA MET A 193 3.88 6.27 8.19
C MET A 193 4.44 7.40 9.07
N LEU A 194 3.70 8.51 9.24
CA LEU A 194 4.11 9.63 10.10
C LEU A 194 4.27 9.20 11.57
N LEU A 195 3.31 8.44 12.10
CA LEU A 195 3.39 7.87 13.46
C LEU A 195 4.58 6.90 13.62
N GLY A 196 4.94 6.22 12.52
CA GLY A 196 6.08 5.31 12.43
C GLY A 196 7.44 5.99 12.28
N GLY A 197 7.47 7.32 12.37
CA GLY A 197 8.69 8.13 12.29
C GLY A 197 9.11 8.49 10.86
N PHE A 198 8.22 8.36 9.87
CA PHE A 198 8.47 8.99 8.57
C PHE A 198 8.47 10.51 8.73
N SER A 199 9.41 11.20 8.07
CA SER A 199 9.59 12.64 8.21
C SER A 199 8.40 13.43 7.64
N ALA A 200 7.72 14.18 8.51
CA ALA A 200 6.66 15.11 8.10
C ALA A 200 7.18 16.17 7.11
N ASP A 201 8.41 16.67 7.30
CA ASP A 201 9.03 17.63 6.40
C ASP A 201 9.27 17.05 5.00
N THR A 202 9.68 15.78 4.94
CA THR A 202 9.84 15.05 3.68
C THR A 202 8.50 14.92 2.97
N MET A 203 7.46 14.46 3.67
CA MET A 203 6.10 14.36 3.12
C MET A 203 5.58 15.73 2.64
N GLN A 204 5.80 16.78 3.43
CA GLN A 204 5.34 18.14 3.13
C GLN A 204 6.07 18.76 1.93
N ARG A 205 7.38 18.50 1.77
CA ARG A 205 8.17 18.96 0.64
C ARG A 205 7.65 18.38 -0.67
N ASP A 206 7.31 17.10 -0.67
CA ASP A 206 6.85 16.41 -1.88
C ASP A 206 5.49 16.97 -2.34
N LEU A 207 4.61 17.35 -1.40
CA LEU A 207 3.30 17.96 -1.66
C LEU A 207 3.32 19.33 -2.33
N LYS A 208 4.34 20.15 -2.07
CA LYS A 208 4.43 21.52 -2.61
C LYS A 208 4.42 21.56 -4.14
N LYS A 209 4.68 20.44 -4.81
CA LYS A 209 4.68 20.33 -6.27
C LYS A 209 3.29 20.07 -6.87
N PHE A 210 2.28 19.75 -6.05
CA PHE A 210 0.98 19.27 -6.52
C PHE A 210 -0.21 20.16 -6.12
N PHE A 211 -0.15 20.79 -4.94
CA PHE A 211 -1.22 21.66 -4.41
C PHE A 211 -0.89 23.17 -4.55
N GLN A 212 -0.07 23.55 -5.54
CA GLN A 212 0.16 24.96 -5.94
C GLN A 212 -0.81 25.33 -7.06
#